data_AF-A0A5J4Z0M4-F1
#
_entry.id   AF-A0A5J4Z0M4-F1
#
_cell.length_a   1.000
_cell.length_b   1.000
_cell.length_c   1.000
_cell.angle_alpha   90.00
_cell.angle_beta   90.00
_cell.angle_gamma   90.00
#
_symmetry.space_group_name_H-M   'P 1'
#
loop_
_entity.id
_entity.type
_entity.pdbx_description
1 polymer ?
#
loop_
_entity_poly.entity_id
_entity_poly.type
_entity_poly.pdbx_seq_one_letter_code
_entity_poly.pdbx_strand_id
1 'polypeptide(L)'
;MKTSSLQFRGAAHLKHRLILATLSGKSIKVTDIRPDGLAPGLRDYEISLLRLLDALTTGMTLEINETGTAVRYVPGYVRGGDEIVHECATSRGIGYYAELVFMLAPFGKKTTRVVLKGVTNNPLDESVDVLEAVTVPLMRRLGLCTHSEPVHVKMFKRGLQPGAGGEMVITCPVIPKLDIIKLTDPGYVKRVRGVAFSCRVSPAFSNRLIDETRRILNDFTGDVFIYSDHAERAKAGNSPGFGITLVSESTTHCLLATDATSSLNEQEPEQCAKLAAYALLDEIDQGGCIPSSHQCMVLLAMALSEPDVSKLVTGKLSNAAIQLLRDIRLFLGVTFKIKEQEGSEALTLSCIGVGMVNAARNRH
;
A
#
# COMPACT_ATOMS: atom_id res chain seq x y z
N MET A 1 3.62 32.36 -14.53
CA MET A 1 2.67 31.49 -15.26
C MET A 1 1.61 31.01 -14.28
N LYS A 2 0.32 31.28 -14.51
CA LYS A 2 -0.76 30.69 -13.70
C LYS A 2 -0.76 29.19 -13.96
N THR A 3 -0.14 28.40 -13.08
CA THR A 3 -0.22 26.94 -13.11
C THR A 3 -1.70 26.58 -12.97
N SER A 4 -2.29 26.03 -14.03
CA SER A 4 -3.70 25.60 -14.03
C SER A 4 -3.88 24.50 -12.98
N SER A 5 -4.58 24.81 -11.89
CA SER A 5 -4.88 23.85 -10.82
C SER A 5 -5.92 22.84 -11.31
N LEU A 6 -5.62 21.54 -11.19
CA LEU A 6 -6.57 20.47 -11.52
C LEU A 6 -7.70 20.46 -10.48
N GLN A 7 -8.94 20.32 -10.96
CA GLN A 7 -10.13 20.36 -10.12
C GLN A 7 -10.68 18.95 -9.94
N PHE A 8 -10.96 18.56 -8.70
CA PHE A 8 -11.59 17.29 -8.35
C PHE A 8 -12.77 17.53 -7.40
N ARG A 9 -13.68 16.56 -7.34
CA ARG A 9 -14.81 16.56 -6.41
C ARG A 9 -14.80 15.30 -5.56
N GLY A 10 -15.28 15.43 -4.33
CA GLY A 10 -15.42 14.33 -3.38
C GLY A 10 -14.10 13.90 -2.73
N ALA A 11 -14.24 13.14 -1.65
CA ALA A 11 -13.12 12.65 -0.84
C ALA A 11 -12.43 11.40 -1.41
N ALA A 12 -13.06 10.71 -2.36
CA ALA A 12 -12.55 9.45 -2.88
C ALA A 12 -11.18 9.63 -3.55
N HIS A 13 -10.28 8.66 -3.32
CA HIS A 13 -8.92 8.62 -3.89
C HIS A 13 -8.05 9.85 -3.60
N LEU A 14 -8.36 10.60 -2.53
CA LEU A 14 -7.60 11.79 -2.13
C LEU A 14 -6.09 11.49 -1.95
N LYS A 15 -5.76 10.36 -1.30
CA LYS A 15 -4.37 9.90 -1.11
C LYS A 15 -3.61 9.79 -2.42
N HIS A 16 -4.14 9.07 -3.40
CA HIS A 16 -3.50 8.87 -4.71
C HIS A 16 -3.40 10.17 -5.52
N ARG A 17 -4.41 11.05 -5.43
CA ARG A 17 -4.37 12.37 -6.07
C ARG A 17 -3.30 13.28 -5.47
N LEU A 18 -3.12 13.25 -4.15
CA LEU A 18 -2.04 13.96 -3.46
C LEU A 18 -0.67 13.43 -3.93
N ILE A 19 -0.49 12.11 -3.98
CA ILE A 19 0.74 11.47 -4.48
C ILE A 19 1.06 11.92 -5.91
N LEU A 20 0.09 11.81 -6.82
CA LEU A 20 0.27 12.23 -8.21
C LEU A 20 0.56 13.73 -8.32
N ALA A 21 -0.12 14.58 -7.54
CA ALA A 21 0.13 16.00 -7.49
C ALA A 21 1.57 16.31 -7.05
N THR A 22 2.05 15.65 -5.99
CA THR A 22 3.42 15.80 -5.48
C THR A 22 4.45 15.38 -6.53
N LEU A 23 4.26 14.23 -7.18
CA LEU A 23 5.22 13.71 -8.16
C LEU A 23 5.22 14.50 -9.47
N SER A 24 4.05 14.94 -9.95
CA SER A 24 3.93 15.70 -11.19
C SER A 24 4.15 17.21 -11.02
N GLY A 25 4.24 17.71 -9.78
CA GLY A 25 4.31 19.14 -9.47
C GLY A 25 3.06 19.94 -9.85
N LYS A 26 1.91 19.28 -10.07
CA LYS A 26 0.66 19.95 -10.48
C LYS A 26 -0.18 20.27 -9.24
N SER A 27 -0.59 21.52 -9.09
CA SER A 27 -1.51 21.92 -8.02
C SER A 27 -2.90 21.31 -8.25
N ILE A 28 -3.58 21.00 -7.15
CA ILE A 28 -4.94 20.46 -7.18
C ILE A 28 -5.86 21.26 -6.26
N LYS A 29 -7.15 21.27 -6.58
CA LYS A 29 -8.23 21.71 -5.72
C LYS A 29 -9.30 20.63 -5.68
N VAL A 30 -9.66 20.20 -4.48
CA VAL A 30 -10.70 19.20 -4.24
C VAL A 30 -11.84 19.90 -3.52
N THR A 31 -13.04 19.86 -4.08
CA THR A 31 -14.27 20.42 -3.48
C THR A 31 -15.26 19.31 -3.14
N ASP A 32 -16.35 19.67 -2.46
CA ASP A 32 -17.46 18.77 -2.17
C ASP A 32 -17.01 17.52 -1.37
N ILE A 33 -16.07 17.71 -0.44
CA ILE A 33 -15.64 16.66 0.48
C ILE A 33 -16.72 16.47 1.54
N ARG A 34 -17.63 15.53 1.29
CA ARG A 34 -18.73 15.15 2.21
C ARG A 34 -19.56 16.37 2.68
N PRO A 35 -20.13 17.18 1.77
CA PRO A 35 -20.81 18.42 2.13
C PRO A 35 -22.04 18.19 3.01
N ASP A 36 -22.78 17.11 2.75
CA ASP A 36 -24.06 16.78 3.40
C ASP A 36 -23.91 15.74 4.52
N GLY A 37 -22.68 15.42 4.95
CA GLY A 37 -22.44 14.43 5.99
C GLY A 37 -22.72 14.98 7.39
N LEU A 38 -23.10 14.10 8.34
CA LEU A 38 -23.24 14.46 9.76
C LEU A 38 -21.98 15.11 10.35
N ALA A 39 -20.82 14.69 9.86
CA ALA A 39 -19.53 15.35 10.07
C ALA A 39 -18.97 15.72 8.69
N PRO A 40 -19.22 16.96 8.23
CA PRO A 40 -18.80 17.39 6.90
C PRO A 40 -17.29 17.56 6.81
N GLY A 41 -16.75 17.49 5.59
CA GLY A 41 -15.35 17.75 5.31
C GLY A 41 -14.41 16.55 5.46
N LEU A 42 -13.13 16.88 5.68
CA LEU A 42 -12.06 15.91 5.86
C LEU A 42 -12.24 15.09 7.13
N ARG A 43 -11.87 13.81 7.06
CA ARG A 43 -11.76 12.93 8.22
C ARG A 43 -10.40 13.09 8.91
N ASP A 44 -10.35 12.67 10.16
CA ASP A 44 -9.14 12.62 11.00
C ASP A 44 -7.96 11.92 10.31
N TYR A 45 -8.18 10.78 9.63
CA TYR A 45 -7.12 10.07 8.91
C TYR A 45 -6.62 10.83 7.69
N GLU A 46 -7.46 11.63 7.03
CA GLU A 46 -7.08 12.46 5.88
C GLU A 46 -6.25 13.67 6.35
N ILE A 47 -6.65 14.29 7.46
CA ILE A 47 -5.87 15.36 8.10
C ILE A 47 -4.51 14.83 8.57
N SER A 48 -4.48 13.65 9.20
CA SER A 48 -3.24 12.98 9.60
C SER A 48 -2.37 12.65 8.38
N LEU A 49 -2.96 12.21 7.26
CA LEU A 49 -2.21 11.96 6.02
C LEU A 49 -1.60 13.24 5.45
N LEU A 50 -2.33 14.36 5.47
CA LEU A 50 -1.84 15.66 5.03
C LEU A 50 -0.66 16.14 5.90
N ARG A 51 -0.69 15.88 7.21
CA ARG A 51 0.43 16.16 8.11
C ARG A 51 1.67 15.31 7.80
N LEU A 52 1.47 14.02 7.50
CA LEU A 52 2.57 13.15 7.06
C LEU A 52 3.18 13.64 5.74
N LEU A 53 2.33 14.04 4.79
CA LEU A 53 2.77 14.59 3.52
C LEU A 53 3.58 15.89 3.70
N ASP A 54 3.15 16.77 4.61
CA ASP A 54 3.89 17.98 4.97
C ASP A 54 5.26 17.65 5.57
N ALA A 55 5.32 16.67 6.48
CA ALA A 55 6.59 16.23 7.07
C ALA A 55 7.56 15.59 6.06
N LEU A 56 7.05 14.93 5.01
CA LEU A 56 7.85 14.30 3.97
C LEU A 56 8.34 15.28 2.88
N THR A 57 7.69 16.43 2.75
CA THR A 57 7.91 17.37 1.66
C THR A 57 8.45 18.71 2.15
N THR A 58 8.86 19.58 1.23
CA THR A 58 9.29 20.94 1.53
C THR A 58 8.75 21.89 0.48
N GLY A 59 8.22 23.03 0.92
CA GLY A 59 7.65 24.05 0.04
C GLY A 59 6.25 23.73 -0.47
N MET A 60 5.52 22.81 0.17
CA MET A 60 4.10 22.63 -0.13
C MET A 60 3.26 23.74 0.51
N THR A 61 2.11 24.03 -0.08
CA THR A 61 1.10 24.93 0.50
C THR A 61 -0.24 24.22 0.53
N LEU A 62 -0.89 24.25 1.69
CA LEU A 62 -2.17 23.61 1.93
C LEU A 62 -3.17 24.65 2.46
N GLU A 63 -4.23 24.88 1.71
CA GLU A 63 -5.32 25.76 2.11
C GLU A 63 -6.58 24.90 2.28
N ILE A 64 -7.12 24.86 3.50
CA ILE A 64 -8.36 24.16 3.83
C ILE A 64 -9.39 25.22 4.21
N ASN A 65 -10.60 25.13 3.67
CA ASN A 65 -11.66 26.05 4.07
C ASN A 65 -12.16 25.74 5.51
N GLU A 66 -12.89 26.68 6.11
CA GLU A 66 -13.36 26.57 7.50
C GLU A 66 -14.12 25.28 7.79
N THR A 67 -14.91 24.80 6.83
CA THR A 67 -15.72 23.58 6.97
C THR A 67 -14.98 22.29 6.57
N GLY A 68 -13.73 22.37 6.10
CA GLY A 68 -12.97 21.21 5.63
C GLY A 68 -13.51 20.53 4.37
N THR A 69 -14.51 21.12 3.71
CA THR A 69 -15.18 20.59 2.51
C THR A 69 -14.45 20.89 1.21
N ALA A 70 -13.46 21.80 1.26
CA ALA A 70 -12.61 22.15 0.14
C ALA A 70 -11.15 22.26 0.56
N VAL A 71 -10.27 21.67 -0.23
CA VAL A 71 -8.81 21.67 -0.03
C VAL A 71 -8.14 22.11 -1.32
N ARG A 72 -7.21 23.07 -1.21
CA ARG A 72 -6.28 23.40 -2.29
C ARG A 72 -4.88 22.99 -1.85
N TYR A 73 -4.24 22.18 -2.69
CA TYR A 73 -2.89 21.68 -2.46
C TYR A 73 -1.97 22.14 -3.58
N VAL A 74 -0.93 22.86 -3.21
CA VAL A 74 0.18 23.23 -4.08
C VAL A 74 1.38 22.38 -3.67
N PRO A 75 1.84 21.45 -4.52
CA PRO A 75 2.90 20.53 -4.15
C PRO A 75 4.25 21.23 -4.03
N GLY A 76 5.01 20.80 -3.02
CA GLY A 76 6.44 21.07 -2.90
C GLY A 76 7.27 20.01 -3.63
N TYR A 77 8.45 19.70 -3.09
CA TYR A 77 9.24 18.53 -3.51
C TYR A 77 9.43 17.56 -2.33
N VAL A 78 9.63 16.28 -2.63
CA VAL A 78 9.88 15.26 -1.60
C VAL A 78 11.31 15.45 -1.07
N ARG A 79 11.43 15.78 0.21
CA ARG A 79 12.73 15.98 0.85
C ARG A 79 13.29 14.67 1.37
N GLY A 80 12.44 13.86 2.01
CA GLY A 80 12.86 12.76 2.87
C GLY A 80 13.39 13.26 4.23
N GLY A 81 14.11 12.40 4.96
CA GLY A 81 14.65 12.75 6.28
C GLY A 81 15.03 11.53 7.12
N ASP A 82 15.92 11.75 8.09
CA ASP A 82 16.57 10.68 8.85
C ASP A 82 15.70 10.12 10.00
N GLU A 83 14.71 10.87 10.49
CA GLU A 83 13.77 10.39 11.52
C GLU A 83 12.48 11.21 11.55
N ILE A 84 11.51 10.81 10.74
CA ILE A 84 10.15 11.37 10.78
C ILE A 84 9.29 10.45 11.65
N VAL A 85 8.78 10.94 12.79
CA VAL A 85 7.86 10.20 13.64
C VAL A 85 6.44 10.68 13.39
N HIS A 86 5.54 9.77 13.03
CA HIS A 86 4.15 10.09 12.71
C HIS A 86 3.17 9.22 13.49
N GLU A 87 2.32 9.89 14.26
CA GLU A 87 1.19 9.27 14.98
C GLU A 87 -0.01 9.19 14.02
N CYS A 88 -0.34 7.98 13.60
CA CYS A 88 -1.42 7.69 12.67
C CYS A 88 -2.78 7.83 13.38
N ALA A 89 -3.80 8.32 12.66
CA ALA A 89 -5.15 8.32 13.21
C ALA A 89 -5.64 6.87 13.37
N THR A 90 -6.35 6.58 14.47
CA THR A 90 -6.80 5.21 14.79
C THR A 90 -7.90 4.69 13.86
N SER A 91 -8.54 5.58 13.09
CA SER A 91 -9.57 5.27 12.10
C SER A 91 -9.04 4.56 10.85
N ARG A 92 -7.72 4.57 10.61
CA ARG A 92 -7.04 3.79 9.55
C ARG A 92 -5.80 3.08 10.09
N GLY A 93 -5.39 2.04 9.40
CA GLY A 93 -4.17 1.29 9.70
C GLY A 93 -2.94 2.00 9.19
N ILE A 94 -1.78 1.66 9.73
CA ILE A 94 -0.49 2.22 9.28
C ILE A 94 -0.21 1.90 7.81
N GLY A 95 -0.79 0.83 7.24
CA GLY A 95 -0.74 0.54 5.80
C GLY A 95 -1.22 1.69 4.93
N TYR A 96 -2.28 2.38 5.36
CA TYR A 96 -2.81 3.55 4.65
C TYR A 96 -1.76 4.64 4.45
N TYR A 97 -0.95 4.88 5.48
CA TYR A 97 0.11 5.90 5.52
C TYR A 97 1.42 5.38 4.91
N ALA A 98 1.72 4.09 5.10
CA ALA A 98 2.90 3.46 4.53
C ALA A 98 2.87 3.49 3.00
N GLU A 99 1.71 3.29 2.39
CA GLU A 99 1.54 3.41 0.93
C GLU A 99 1.99 4.78 0.40
N LEU A 100 1.66 5.88 1.11
CA LEU A 100 2.13 7.23 0.78
C LEU A 100 3.67 7.31 0.81
N VAL A 101 4.29 6.73 1.85
CA VAL A 101 5.75 6.72 2.01
C VAL A 101 6.40 5.93 0.88
N PHE A 102 5.94 4.71 0.59
CA PHE A 102 6.52 3.85 -0.45
C PHE A 102 6.42 4.44 -1.86
N MET A 103 5.34 5.17 -2.17
CA MET A 103 5.16 5.79 -3.48
C MET A 103 5.94 7.09 -3.66
N LEU A 104 6.24 7.83 -2.58
CA LEU A 104 6.92 9.14 -2.65
C LEU A 104 8.41 9.07 -2.33
N ALA A 105 8.81 8.33 -1.30
CA ALA A 105 10.17 8.32 -0.76
C ALA A 105 11.26 7.96 -1.80
N PRO A 106 11.06 7.03 -2.75
CA PRO A 106 12.04 6.75 -3.80
C PRO A 106 12.40 7.98 -4.65
N PHE A 107 11.50 8.95 -4.76
CA PHE A 107 11.65 10.17 -5.55
C PHE A 107 12.04 11.39 -4.70
N GLY A 108 12.60 11.16 -3.51
CA GLY A 108 13.07 12.20 -2.60
C GLY A 108 14.49 12.70 -2.86
N LYS A 109 14.89 13.78 -2.16
CA LYS A 109 16.28 14.29 -2.16
C LYS A 109 17.22 13.43 -1.31
N LYS A 110 16.72 12.87 -0.19
CA LYS A 110 17.48 12.03 0.75
C LYS A 110 16.70 10.76 1.09
N THR A 111 17.42 9.72 1.51
CA THR A 111 16.83 8.53 2.13
C THR A 111 15.85 8.93 3.22
N THR A 112 14.70 8.26 3.24
CA THR A 112 13.60 8.58 4.14
C THR A 112 13.46 7.48 5.17
N ARG A 113 13.60 7.82 6.45
CA ARG A 113 13.29 6.94 7.57
C ARG A 113 12.09 7.49 8.34
N VAL A 114 11.01 6.72 8.37
CA VAL A 114 9.74 7.08 9.00
C VAL A 114 9.39 6.06 10.08
N VAL A 115 9.03 6.54 11.26
CA VAL A 115 8.43 5.74 12.34
C VAL A 115 6.93 6.01 12.34
N LEU A 116 6.15 5.03 11.90
CA LEU A 116 4.69 5.07 11.94
C LEU A 116 4.19 4.39 13.22
N LYS A 117 3.36 5.09 13.98
CA LYS A 117 2.73 4.57 15.19
C LYS A 117 1.21 4.57 15.05
N GLY A 118 0.55 3.48 15.42
CA GLY A 118 -0.90 3.37 15.24
C GLY A 118 -1.40 1.93 15.18
N VAL A 119 -2.45 1.70 14.41
CA VAL A 119 -3.06 0.37 14.20
C VAL A 119 -2.27 -0.38 13.13
N THR A 120 -1.71 -1.54 13.44
CA THR A 120 -0.87 -2.34 12.53
C THR A 120 -1.66 -3.22 11.57
N ASN A 121 -2.83 -3.70 12.00
CA ASN A 121 -3.68 -4.59 11.23
C ASN A 121 -5.13 -4.16 11.43
N ASN A 122 -5.87 -4.02 10.33
CA ASN A 122 -7.31 -3.82 10.34
C ASN A 122 -7.90 -4.44 9.06
N PRO A 123 -9.23 -4.51 8.92
CA PRO A 123 -9.85 -5.05 7.71
C PRO A 123 -9.83 -4.13 6.47
N LEU A 124 -9.30 -2.91 6.57
CA LEU A 124 -9.47 -1.86 5.54
C LEU A 124 -8.18 -1.48 4.81
N ASP A 125 -7.04 -1.68 5.44
CA ASP A 125 -5.72 -1.20 5.01
C ASP A 125 -4.72 -2.35 5.13
N GLU A 126 -3.67 -2.32 4.32
CA GLU A 126 -2.67 -3.39 4.26
C GLU A 126 -1.98 -3.59 5.62
N SER A 127 -1.91 -4.85 6.07
CA SER A 127 -1.15 -5.19 7.28
C SER A 127 0.34 -5.01 7.10
N VAL A 128 1.01 -4.75 8.22
CA VAL A 128 2.47 -4.72 8.34
C VAL A 128 3.17 -5.96 7.79
N ASP A 129 2.55 -7.12 7.96
CA ASP A 129 3.10 -8.40 7.49
C ASP A 129 3.08 -8.46 5.94
N VAL A 130 2.02 -7.95 5.30
CA VAL A 130 1.96 -7.79 3.84
C VAL A 130 2.98 -6.76 3.35
N LEU A 131 3.15 -5.66 4.09
CA LEU A 131 4.14 -4.63 3.72
C LEU A 131 5.57 -5.20 3.71
N GLU A 132 5.93 -5.97 4.73
CA GLU A 132 7.25 -6.59 4.84
C GLU A 132 7.42 -7.74 3.83
N ALA A 133 6.44 -8.63 3.73
CA ALA A 133 6.56 -9.85 2.93
C ALA A 133 6.33 -9.64 1.43
N VAL A 134 5.55 -8.62 1.02
CA VAL A 134 5.19 -8.37 -0.39
C VAL A 134 5.64 -7.00 -0.87
N THR A 135 5.33 -5.92 -0.17
CA THR A 135 5.65 -4.57 -0.67
C THR A 135 7.16 -4.39 -0.82
N VAL A 136 7.97 -4.79 0.17
CA VAL A 136 9.44 -4.65 0.10
C VAL A 136 10.06 -5.46 -1.06
N PRO A 137 9.79 -6.78 -1.22
CA PRO A 137 10.29 -7.50 -2.39
C PRO A 137 9.78 -6.94 -3.72
N LEU A 138 8.53 -6.49 -3.78
CA LEU A 138 7.96 -5.90 -4.99
C LEU A 138 8.66 -4.59 -5.34
N MET A 139 8.90 -3.69 -4.38
CA MET A 139 9.67 -2.47 -4.61
C MET A 139 11.08 -2.76 -5.15
N ARG A 140 11.75 -3.79 -4.64
CA ARG A 140 13.04 -4.24 -5.19
C ARG A 140 12.90 -4.72 -6.63
N ARG A 141 11.89 -5.53 -6.94
CA ARG A 141 11.62 -6.05 -8.29
C ARG A 141 11.24 -4.95 -9.28
N LEU A 142 10.60 -3.88 -8.82
CA LEU A 142 10.26 -2.70 -9.63
C LEU A 142 11.45 -1.76 -9.86
N GLY A 143 12.58 -1.94 -9.18
CA GLY A 143 13.70 -0.99 -9.25
C GLY A 143 13.49 0.28 -8.42
N LEU A 144 12.59 0.26 -7.43
CA LEU A 144 12.34 1.38 -6.50
C LEU A 144 13.38 1.47 -5.36
N CYS A 145 14.39 0.60 -5.38
CA CYS A 145 15.58 0.66 -4.53
C CYS A 145 16.76 -0.01 -5.24
N THR A 146 17.97 0.20 -4.70
CA THR A 146 19.19 -0.41 -5.25
C THR A 146 19.59 -1.64 -4.43
N HIS A 147 20.44 -2.51 -4.98
CA HIS A 147 20.96 -3.65 -4.22
C HIS A 147 21.83 -3.21 -3.03
N SER A 148 22.56 -2.10 -3.15
CA SER A 148 23.39 -1.54 -2.10
C SER A 148 22.58 -0.83 -1.01
N GLU A 149 21.44 -0.26 -1.37
CA GLU A 149 20.53 0.43 -0.45
C GLU A 149 19.12 -0.14 -0.67
N PRO A 150 18.75 -1.24 0.04
CA PRO A 150 17.42 -1.81 -0.07
C PRO A 150 16.40 -1.06 0.80
N VAL A 151 15.11 -1.20 0.46
CA VAL A 151 14.03 -0.80 1.37
C VAL A 151 14.03 -1.73 2.58
N HIS A 152 13.86 -1.16 3.77
CA HIS A 152 13.67 -1.89 5.01
C HIS A 152 12.34 -1.52 5.66
N VAL A 153 11.60 -2.52 6.09
CA VAL A 153 10.43 -2.40 6.94
C VAL A 153 10.67 -3.26 8.16
N LYS A 154 10.45 -2.70 9.35
CA LYS A 154 10.56 -3.45 10.59
C LYS A 154 9.46 -3.05 11.55
N MET A 155 8.63 -4.02 11.91
CA MET A 155 7.67 -3.86 12.99
C MET A 155 8.33 -4.08 14.36
N PHE A 156 8.05 -3.19 15.31
CA PHE A 156 8.53 -3.27 16.69
C PHE A 156 7.43 -3.68 17.67
N LYS A 157 6.20 -3.19 17.43
CA LYS A 157 5.03 -3.48 18.25
C LYS A 157 3.82 -3.69 17.33
N ARG A 158 3.02 -4.71 17.61
CA ARG A 158 1.68 -4.86 17.04
C ARG A 158 0.72 -3.95 17.77
N GLY A 159 -0.35 -3.51 17.11
CA GLY A 159 -1.37 -2.65 17.71
C GLY A 159 -2.69 -2.77 16.98
N LEU A 160 -3.73 -3.17 17.69
CA LEU A 160 -5.06 -3.36 17.12
C LEU A 160 -6.02 -2.28 17.61
N GLN A 161 -7.14 -2.10 16.90
CA GLN A 161 -8.22 -1.26 17.41
C GLN A 161 -8.84 -1.87 18.69
N PRO A 162 -9.37 -1.04 19.61
CA PRO A 162 -9.46 0.43 19.53
C PRO A 162 -8.23 1.16 20.10
N GLY A 163 -7.39 0.50 20.89
CA GLY A 163 -6.31 1.12 21.65
C GLY A 163 -5.00 1.37 20.87
N ALA A 164 -4.87 0.80 19.67
CA ALA A 164 -3.68 0.89 18.82
C ALA A 164 -2.39 0.48 19.56
N GLY A 165 -1.36 1.32 19.54
CA GLY A 165 -0.08 1.07 20.21
C GLY A 165 0.96 0.31 19.39
N GLY A 166 0.71 0.18 18.08
CA GLY A 166 1.64 -0.40 17.13
C GLY A 166 2.74 0.57 16.72
N GLU A 167 3.86 0.03 16.27
CA GLU A 167 5.04 0.79 15.88
C GLU A 167 5.79 0.07 14.76
N MET A 168 6.00 0.76 13.64
CA MET A 168 6.71 0.27 12.47
C MET A 168 7.69 1.32 11.96
N VAL A 169 8.89 0.89 11.60
CA VAL A 169 9.90 1.74 10.96
C VAL A 169 10.05 1.36 9.50
N ILE A 170 9.96 2.35 8.63
CA ILE A 170 10.24 2.25 7.20
C ILE A 170 11.54 2.99 6.95
N THR A 171 12.46 2.40 6.19
CA THR A 171 13.62 3.10 5.62
C THR A 171 13.61 2.86 4.12
N CYS A 172 13.45 3.94 3.36
CA CYS A 172 13.32 3.91 1.91
C CYS A 172 14.42 4.79 1.29
N PRO A 173 15.32 4.22 0.48
CA PRO A 173 16.34 4.96 -0.24
C PRO A 173 15.76 5.69 -1.44
N VAL A 174 16.58 6.53 -2.06
CA VAL A 174 16.20 7.33 -3.23
C VAL A 174 16.75 6.72 -4.52
N ILE A 175 16.02 6.88 -5.61
CA ILE A 175 16.43 6.45 -6.95
C ILE A 175 16.59 7.66 -7.88
N PRO A 176 17.55 7.62 -8.84
CA PRO A 176 17.72 8.69 -9.82
C PRO A 176 16.61 8.67 -10.90
N LYS A 177 16.29 7.47 -11.38
CA LYS A 177 15.30 7.17 -12.41
C LYS A 177 14.76 5.76 -12.16
N LEU A 178 13.68 5.43 -12.84
CA LEU A 178 13.06 4.12 -12.78
C LEU A 178 13.13 3.46 -14.16
N ASP A 179 13.67 2.24 -14.23
CA ASP A 179 13.77 1.48 -15.48
C ASP A 179 12.41 0.86 -15.85
N ILE A 180 12.29 0.32 -17.08
CA ILE A 180 11.05 -0.34 -17.52
C ILE A 180 10.64 -1.51 -16.61
N ILE A 181 9.34 -1.62 -16.37
CA ILE A 181 8.75 -2.68 -15.54
C ILE A 181 8.15 -3.76 -16.44
N LYS A 182 8.59 -5.01 -16.24
CA LYS A 182 8.10 -6.20 -16.95
C LYS A 182 7.71 -7.27 -15.95
N LEU A 183 6.41 -7.39 -15.70
CA LEU A 183 5.80 -8.42 -14.85
C LEU A 183 4.75 -9.13 -15.69
N THR A 184 5.17 -10.06 -16.56
CA THR A 184 4.29 -10.66 -17.58
C THR A 184 3.99 -12.13 -17.38
N ASP A 185 4.72 -12.80 -16.48
CA ASP A 185 4.59 -14.23 -16.24
C ASP A 185 4.24 -14.49 -14.77
N PRO A 186 2.97 -14.81 -14.45
CA PRO A 186 2.55 -15.12 -13.09
C PRO A 186 3.19 -16.43 -12.59
N GLY A 187 3.58 -17.35 -13.48
CA GLY A 187 4.10 -18.66 -13.12
C GLY A 187 3.07 -19.55 -12.41
N TYR A 188 3.54 -20.66 -11.82
CA TYR A 188 2.72 -21.55 -11.00
C TYR A 188 2.96 -21.31 -9.53
N VAL A 189 1.94 -21.46 -8.68
CA VAL A 189 2.09 -21.37 -7.23
C VAL A 189 3.01 -22.50 -6.76
N LYS A 190 4.17 -22.14 -6.22
CA LYS A 190 5.18 -23.08 -5.71
C LYS A 190 4.89 -23.46 -4.26
N ARG A 191 4.52 -22.48 -3.45
CA ARG A 191 4.34 -22.65 -2.00
C ARG A 191 3.51 -21.52 -1.40
N VAL A 192 2.97 -21.77 -0.20
CA VAL A 192 2.30 -20.74 0.62
C VAL A 192 3.06 -20.57 1.93
N ARG A 193 3.33 -19.32 2.28
CA ARG A 193 3.86 -18.90 3.57
C ARG A 193 2.85 -18.01 4.28
N GLY A 194 2.95 -17.90 5.59
CA GLY A 194 2.07 -16.99 6.32
C GLY A 194 2.52 -16.72 7.74
N VAL A 195 1.88 -15.76 8.39
CA VAL A 195 2.08 -15.42 9.79
C VAL A 195 0.70 -15.36 10.45
N ALA A 196 0.47 -16.21 11.45
CA ALA A 196 -0.70 -16.18 12.31
C ALA A 196 -0.33 -15.52 13.64
N PHE A 197 -0.81 -14.31 13.87
CA PHE A 197 -0.47 -13.54 15.06
C PHE A 197 -1.57 -13.55 16.12
N SER A 198 -1.17 -13.41 17.37
CA SER A 198 -2.07 -13.18 18.51
C SER A 198 -1.48 -12.10 19.43
N CYS A 199 -2.32 -11.18 19.88
CA CYS A 199 -1.97 -10.05 20.75
C CYS A 199 -2.93 -10.04 21.95
N ARG A 200 -2.39 -10.10 23.18
CA ARG A 200 -3.18 -10.07 24.44
C ARG A 200 -4.34 -11.08 24.50
N VAL A 201 -4.24 -12.18 23.76
CA VAL A 201 -5.14 -13.34 23.77
C VAL A 201 -4.30 -14.62 23.87
N SER A 202 -4.93 -15.76 24.15
CA SER A 202 -4.18 -17.03 24.25
C SER A 202 -3.44 -17.37 22.94
N PRO A 203 -2.20 -17.89 22.98
CA PRO A 203 -1.50 -18.41 21.80
C PRO A 203 -2.28 -19.51 21.06
N ALA A 204 -3.22 -20.18 21.72
CA ALA A 204 -4.10 -21.19 21.11
C ALA A 204 -4.90 -20.63 19.92
N PHE A 205 -5.18 -19.32 19.88
CA PHE A 205 -5.85 -18.67 18.75
C PHE A 205 -5.00 -18.74 17.48
N SER A 206 -3.69 -18.51 17.57
CA SER A 206 -2.77 -18.66 16.44
C SER A 206 -2.74 -20.11 15.91
N ASN A 207 -2.76 -21.11 16.81
CA ASN A 207 -2.78 -22.51 16.40
C ASN A 207 -4.07 -22.87 15.64
N ARG A 208 -5.24 -22.43 16.15
CA ARG A 208 -6.53 -22.63 15.47
C ARG A 208 -6.57 -22.00 14.07
N LEU A 209 -5.98 -20.82 13.91
CA LEU A 209 -5.83 -20.16 12.59
C LEU A 209 -5.00 -21.02 11.63
N ILE A 210 -3.87 -21.54 12.11
CA ILE A 210 -2.95 -22.36 11.31
C ILE A 210 -3.64 -23.66 10.88
N ASP A 211 -4.30 -24.36 11.81
CA ASP A 211 -4.92 -25.66 11.55
C ASP A 211 -6.03 -25.54 10.51
N GLU A 212 -6.93 -24.57 10.65
CA GLU A 212 -8.02 -24.37 9.69
C GLU A 212 -7.52 -23.87 8.33
N THR A 213 -6.49 -23.03 8.29
CA THR A 213 -5.89 -22.60 7.01
C THR A 213 -5.24 -23.77 6.28
N ARG A 214 -4.48 -24.61 6.99
CA ARG A 214 -3.86 -25.81 6.40
C ARG A 214 -4.91 -26.80 5.92
N ARG A 215 -6.01 -26.96 6.66
CA ARG A 215 -7.13 -27.81 6.24
C ARG A 215 -7.65 -27.43 4.85
N ILE A 216 -7.74 -26.13 4.55
CA ILE A 216 -8.22 -25.63 3.25
C ILE A 216 -7.13 -25.71 2.17
N LEU A 217 -5.93 -25.19 2.46
CA LEU A 217 -4.89 -25.03 1.43
C LEU A 217 -4.17 -26.32 1.07
N ASN A 218 -4.14 -27.32 1.96
CA ASN A 218 -3.51 -28.62 1.69
C ASN A 218 -4.20 -29.40 0.56
N ASP A 219 -5.47 -29.09 0.25
CA ASP A 219 -6.18 -29.67 -0.89
C ASP A 219 -5.59 -29.22 -2.24
N PHE A 220 -4.86 -28.09 -2.24
CA PHE A 220 -4.27 -27.48 -3.45
C PHE A 220 -2.75 -27.62 -3.51
N THR A 221 -2.04 -27.50 -2.37
CA THR A 221 -0.58 -27.62 -2.31
C THR A 221 -0.09 -28.18 -0.98
N GLY A 222 0.90 -29.06 -1.03
CA GLY A 222 1.51 -29.64 0.17
C GLY A 222 2.53 -28.74 0.88
N ASP A 223 3.04 -27.67 0.22
CA ASP A 223 4.05 -26.77 0.78
C ASP A 223 3.40 -25.51 1.39
N VAL A 224 2.63 -25.72 2.46
CA VAL A 224 2.01 -24.65 3.26
C VAL A 224 2.70 -24.56 4.62
N PHE A 225 3.32 -23.42 4.91
CA PHE A 225 3.98 -23.18 6.20
C PHE A 225 3.60 -21.83 6.79
N ILE A 226 3.00 -21.83 7.97
CA ILE A 226 2.51 -20.62 8.65
C ILE A 226 3.24 -20.49 9.98
N TYR A 227 3.91 -19.35 10.19
CA TYR A 227 4.59 -19.03 11.44
C TYR A 227 3.56 -18.56 12.48
N SER A 228 3.69 -19.02 13.73
CA SER A 228 2.93 -18.46 14.85
C SER A 228 3.70 -17.30 15.48
N ASP A 229 3.11 -16.11 15.51
CA ASP A 229 3.68 -14.92 16.14
C ASP A 229 2.83 -14.46 17.34
N HIS A 230 3.21 -14.88 18.53
CA HIS A 230 2.54 -14.43 19.76
C HIS A 230 3.22 -13.18 20.30
N ALA A 231 2.53 -12.03 20.24
CA ALA A 231 3.06 -10.78 20.75
C ALA A 231 2.89 -10.72 22.28
N GLU A 232 4.00 -10.60 23.01
CA GLU A 232 4.02 -10.54 24.46
C GLU A 232 4.09 -9.10 25.00
N ARG A 233 3.41 -8.87 26.13
CA ARG A 233 3.55 -7.68 27.01
C ARG A 233 3.62 -6.36 26.22
N ALA A 234 4.77 -5.69 26.24
CA ALA A 234 4.99 -4.37 25.64
C ALA A 234 4.97 -4.38 24.09
N LYS A 235 5.10 -5.54 23.45
CA LYS A 235 5.02 -5.69 21.99
C LYS A 235 3.60 -5.96 21.48
N ALA A 236 2.66 -6.27 22.39
CA ALA A 236 1.29 -6.66 22.08
C ALA A 236 0.31 -5.47 21.95
N GLY A 237 0.82 -4.25 21.81
CA GLY A 237 0.00 -3.04 21.70
C GLY A 237 -0.93 -2.86 22.89
N ASN A 238 -2.07 -2.21 22.65
CA ASN A 238 -3.04 -1.84 23.69
C ASN A 238 -4.38 -2.58 23.61
N SER A 239 -4.55 -3.51 22.67
CA SER A 239 -5.84 -4.17 22.44
C SER A 239 -5.68 -5.64 22.09
N PRO A 240 -6.61 -6.50 22.56
CA PRO A 240 -6.60 -7.90 22.23
C PRO A 240 -7.04 -8.15 20.79
N GLY A 241 -6.52 -9.21 20.20
CA GLY A 241 -6.97 -9.71 18.91
C GLY A 241 -5.95 -10.63 18.25
N PHE A 242 -6.31 -11.11 17.09
CA PHE A 242 -5.51 -12.07 16.33
C PHE A 242 -5.79 -11.89 14.84
N GLY A 243 -4.97 -12.51 14.01
CA GLY A 243 -5.15 -12.45 12.58
C GLY A 243 -4.14 -13.33 11.88
N ILE A 244 -4.32 -13.46 10.58
CA ILE A 244 -3.44 -14.25 9.73
C ILE A 244 -3.18 -13.51 8.44
N THR A 245 -1.93 -13.54 8.01
CA THR A 245 -1.49 -13.08 6.70
C THR A 245 -0.96 -14.28 5.94
N LEU A 246 -1.39 -14.44 4.70
CA LEU A 246 -0.97 -15.51 3.81
C LEU A 246 -0.33 -14.91 2.55
N VAL A 247 0.74 -15.54 2.08
CA VAL A 247 1.50 -15.14 0.92
C VAL A 247 1.77 -16.37 0.07
N SER A 248 1.27 -16.38 -1.16
CA SER A 248 1.67 -17.37 -2.16
C SER A 248 2.91 -16.87 -2.89
N GLU A 249 3.85 -17.78 -3.15
CA GLU A 249 5.02 -17.52 -3.98
C GLU A 249 4.95 -18.40 -5.22
N SER A 250 5.09 -17.78 -6.39
CA SER A 250 5.14 -18.50 -7.66
C SER A 250 6.55 -18.92 -8.07
N THR A 251 6.64 -19.79 -9.07
CA THR A 251 7.91 -20.19 -9.71
C THR A 251 8.67 -19.03 -10.36
N THR A 252 7.98 -17.93 -10.67
CA THR A 252 8.55 -16.69 -11.23
C THR A 252 8.72 -15.60 -10.19
N HIS A 253 8.65 -15.97 -8.90
CA HIS A 253 8.76 -15.07 -7.74
C HIS A 253 7.70 -13.96 -7.72
N CYS A 254 6.52 -14.20 -8.32
CA CYS A 254 5.35 -13.38 -8.06
C CYS A 254 4.82 -13.71 -6.66
N LEU A 255 4.42 -12.68 -5.93
CA LEU A 255 3.93 -12.78 -4.57
C LEU A 255 2.51 -12.25 -4.55
N LEU A 256 1.54 -13.08 -4.19
CA LEU A 256 0.16 -12.66 -3.93
C LEU A 256 -0.11 -12.83 -2.45
N ALA A 257 -0.80 -11.87 -1.84
CA ALA A 257 -1.05 -11.92 -0.41
C ALA A 257 -2.43 -11.42 -0.05
N THR A 258 -2.93 -12.00 1.03
CA THR A 258 -4.18 -11.63 1.69
C THR A 258 -3.99 -11.70 3.18
N ASP A 259 -4.81 -10.95 3.90
CA ASP A 259 -4.84 -10.95 5.34
C ASP A 259 -6.27 -10.89 5.87
N ALA A 260 -6.43 -11.41 7.08
CA ALA A 260 -7.66 -11.25 7.85
C ALA A 260 -7.28 -10.99 9.31
N THR A 261 -8.00 -10.07 9.94
CA THR A 261 -7.79 -9.69 11.34
C THR A 261 -9.12 -9.70 12.07
N SER A 262 -9.11 -10.17 13.31
CA SER A 262 -10.28 -10.18 14.18
C SER A 262 -10.84 -8.76 14.34
N SER A 263 -12.13 -8.57 14.06
CA SER A 263 -12.83 -7.33 14.39
C SER A 263 -13.26 -7.32 15.87
N LEU A 264 -13.68 -6.16 16.37
CA LEU A 264 -14.15 -5.96 17.75
C LEU A 264 -15.34 -6.85 18.15
N ASN A 265 -16.04 -7.45 17.18
CA ASN A 265 -17.27 -8.21 17.38
C ASN A 265 -17.04 -9.73 17.37
N GLU A 266 -15.95 -10.20 18.00
CA GLU A 266 -15.69 -11.62 18.29
C GLU A 266 -15.94 -12.57 17.09
N GLN A 267 -15.09 -12.47 16.07
CA GLN A 267 -15.03 -13.51 15.04
C GLN A 267 -14.28 -14.72 15.58
N GLU A 268 -14.77 -15.94 15.31
CA GLU A 268 -14.01 -17.15 15.61
C GLU A 268 -12.72 -17.21 14.76
N PRO A 269 -11.59 -17.70 15.30
CA PRO A 269 -10.34 -17.90 14.57
C PRO A 269 -10.52 -18.62 13.24
N GLU A 270 -11.32 -19.69 13.21
CA GLU A 270 -11.57 -20.48 12.01
C GLU A 270 -12.24 -19.67 10.91
N GLN A 271 -13.12 -18.73 11.29
CA GLN A 271 -13.75 -17.84 10.31
C GLN A 271 -12.73 -16.84 9.73
N CYS A 272 -11.84 -16.31 10.57
CA CYS A 272 -10.76 -15.43 10.13
C CYS A 272 -9.80 -16.18 9.18
N ALA A 273 -9.43 -17.42 9.50
CA ALA A 273 -8.63 -18.30 8.65
C ALA A 273 -9.31 -18.56 7.29
N LYS A 274 -10.61 -18.91 7.28
CA LYS A 274 -11.39 -19.11 6.06
C LYS A 274 -11.40 -17.88 5.16
N LEU A 275 -11.64 -16.70 5.73
CA LEU A 275 -11.65 -15.45 4.98
C LEU A 275 -10.31 -15.20 4.28
N ALA A 276 -9.19 -15.35 5.00
CA ALA A 276 -7.86 -15.17 4.41
C ALA A 276 -7.55 -16.23 3.35
N ALA A 277 -7.86 -17.50 3.61
CA ALA A 277 -7.57 -18.62 2.72
C ALA A 277 -8.38 -18.52 1.41
N TYR A 278 -9.69 -18.26 1.49
CA TYR A 278 -10.51 -18.09 0.29
C TYR A 278 -10.12 -16.83 -0.49
N ALA A 279 -9.85 -15.72 0.18
CA ALA A 279 -9.35 -14.52 -0.50
C ALA A 279 -8.01 -14.79 -1.23
N LEU A 280 -7.12 -15.61 -0.66
CA LEU A 280 -5.88 -15.98 -1.32
C LEU A 280 -6.14 -16.82 -2.57
N LEU A 281 -7.05 -17.79 -2.49
CA LEU A 281 -7.44 -18.60 -3.62
C LEU A 281 -8.07 -17.75 -4.73
N ASP A 282 -8.92 -16.78 -4.38
CA ASP A 282 -9.50 -15.83 -5.32
C ASP A 282 -8.43 -14.95 -6.00
N GLU A 283 -7.41 -14.49 -5.27
CA GLU A 283 -6.29 -13.74 -5.86
C GLU A 283 -5.44 -14.62 -6.81
N ILE A 284 -5.25 -15.90 -6.47
CA ILE A 284 -4.52 -16.85 -7.31
C ILE A 284 -5.31 -17.15 -8.60
N ASP A 285 -6.63 -17.38 -8.47
CA ASP A 285 -7.52 -17.73 -9.60
C ASP A 285 -7.56 -16.62 -10.66
N GLN A 286 -7.47 -15.35 -10.23
CA GLN A 286 -7.40 -14.21 -11.14
C GLN A 286 -6.10 -14.15 -11.99
N GLY A 287 -5.07 -14.94 -11.67
CA GLY A 287 -3.90 -15.14 -12.55
C GLY A 287 -2.95 -13.94 -12.70
N GLY A 288 -2.91 -13.03 -11.73
CA GLY A 288 -2.05 -11.84 -11.77
C GLY A 288 -0.61 -12.06 -11.28
N CYS A 289 0.33 -11.19 -11.70
CA CYS A 289 1.70 -11.17 -11.16
C CYS A 289 1.82 -10.44 -9.82
N ILE A 290 0.81 -9.66 -9.46
CA ILE A 290 0.77 -8.77 -8.30
C ILE A 290 -0.60 -8.86 -7.64
N PRO A 291 -0.71 -8.66 -6.31
CA PRO A 291 -1.99 -8.68 -5.63
C PRO A 291 -2.80 -7.43 -5.96
N SER A 292 -4.13 -7.52 -5.86
CA SER A 292 -5.04 -6.41 -6.12
C SER A 292 -4.72 -5.15 -5.31
N SER A 293 -4.26 -5.33 -4.06
CA SER A 293 -3.85 -4.24 -3.15
C SER A 293 -2.67 -3.42 -3.68
N HIS A 294 -1.79 -4.01 -4.48
CA HIS A 294 -0.57 -3.34 -4.97
C HIS A 294 -0.70 -2.79 -6.39
N GLN A 295 -1.87 -2.95 -7.03
CA GLN A 295 -2.12 -2.44 -8.39
C GLN A 295 -1.79 -0.95 -8.50
N CYS A 296 -2.22 -0.13 -7.54
CA CYS A 296 -1.98 1.31 -7.56
C CYS A 296 -0.47 1.66 -7.59
N MET A 297 0.33 0.96 -6.78
CA MET A 297 1.78 1.20 -6.70
C MET A 297 2.47 0.83 -7.99
N VAL A 298 2.12 -0.32 -8.57
CA VAL A 298 2.76 -0.81 -9.80
C VAL A 298 2.35 0.04 -10.99
N LEU A 299 1.07 0.42 -11.11
CA LEU A 299 0.60 1.28 -12.19
C LEU A 299 1.24 2.67 -12.15
N LEU A 300 1.39 3.24 -10.95
CA LEU A 300 2.13 4.50 -10.79
C LEU A 300 3.59 4.32 -11.20
N ALA A 301 4.27 3.27 -10.72
CA ALA A 301 5.66 2.99 -11.08
C ALA A 301 5.84 2.84 -12.60
N MET A 302 4.95 2.10 -13.28
CA MET A 302 4.96 1.97 -14.74
C MET A 302 4.77 3.29 -15.48
N ALA A 303 3.94 4.20 -14.94
CA ALA A 303 3.74 5.52 -15.55
C ALA A 303 4.96 6.44 -15.37
N LEU A 304 5.77 6.22 -14.32
CA LEU A 304 6.95 7.01 -14.00
C LEU A 304 8.26 6.46 -14.61
N SER A 305 8.25 5.22 -15.09
CA SER A 305 9.42 4.56 -15.69
C SER A 305 9.96 5.34 -16.90
N GLU A 306 11.15 4.96 -17.35
CA GLU A 306 11.74 5.45 -18.59
C GLU A 306 10.78 5.32 -19.80
N PRO A 307 10.97 6.16 -20.85
CA PRO A 307 10.02 6.28 -21.97
C PRO A 307 10.12 5.12 -22.96
N ASP A 308 9.94 3.91 -22.45
CA ASP A 308 9.84 2.66 -23.18
C ASP A 308 8.68 1.81 -22.60
N VAL A 309 8.36 0.71 -23.25
CA VAL A 309 7.16 -0.09 -22.99
C VAL A 309 7.31 -0.93 -21.73
N SER A 310 6.62 -0.50 -20.68
CA SER A 310 6.36 -1.31 -19.49
C SER A 310 5.15 -2.23 -19.72
N LYS A 311 5.19 -3.45 -19.18
CA LYS A 311 4.12 -4.45 -19.28
C LYS A 311 3.84 -5.13 -17.94
N LEU A 312 2.57 -5.29 -17.63
CA LEU A 312 2.07 -5.94 -16.41
C LEU A 312 0.95 -6.92 -16.78
N VAL A 313 0.98 -8.12 -16.22
CA VAL A 313 -0.16 -9.04 -16.13
C VAL A 313 -0.67 -8.99 -14.70
N THR A 314 -1.94 -8.65 -14.51
CA THR A 314 -2.60 -8.55 -13.21
C THR A 314 -4.00 -9.16 -13.30
N GLY A 315 -4.60 -9.48 -12.16
CA GLY A 315 -5.99 -9.90 -12.10
C GLY A 315 -6.97 -8.78 -12.45
N LYS A 316 -8.19 -8.90 -11.97
CA LYS A 316 -9.22 -7.88 -12.20
C LYS A 316 -8.81 -6.54 -11.58
N LEU A 317 -8.98 -5.45 -12.32
CA LEU A 317 -8.67 -4.12 -11.79
C LEU A 317 -9.63 -3.72 -10.67
N SER A 318 -9.07 -3.33 -9.53
CA SER A 318 -9.83 -2.73 -8.43
C SER A 318 -10.40 -1.37 -8.82
N ASN A 319 -11.45 -0.92 -8.13
CA ASN A 319 -12.02 0.42 -8.33
C ASN A 319 -10.97 1.53 -8.13
N ALA A 320 -10.04 1.33 -7.19
CA ALA A 320 -8.94 2.24 -6.95
C ALA A 320 -7.96 2.28 -8.12
N ALA A 321 -7.58 1.12 -8.67
CA ALA A 321 -6.71 1.04 -9.84
C ALA A 321 -7.34 1.69 -11.08
N ILE A 322 -8.63 1.45 -11.34
CA ILE A 322 -9.36 2.08 -12.45
C ILE A 322 -9.36 3.60 -12.32
N GLN A 323 -9.64 4.13 -11.12
CA GLN A 323 -9.60 5.57 -10.90
C GLN A 323 -8.18 6.11 -11.01
N LEU A 324 -7.17 5.40 -10.51
CA LEU A 324 -5.78 5.80 -10.64
C LEU A 324 -5.35 5.89 -12.11
N LEU A 325 -5.77 4.97 -12.98
CA LEU A 325 -5.48 5.06 -14.42
C LEU A 325 -6.04 6.35 -15.06
N ARG A 326 -7.24 6.76 -14.65
CA ARG A 326 -7.85 8.03 -15.09
C ARG A 326 -7.05 9.22 -14.57
N ASP A 327 -6.65 9.19 -13.31
CA ASP A 327 -5.89 10.27 -12.69
C ASP A 327 -4.48 10.34 -13.30
N ILE A 328 -3.79 9.23 -13.52
CA ILE A 328 -2.50 9.16 -14.24
C ILE A 328 -2.58 9.86 -15.60
N ARG A 329 -3.64 9.62 -16.38
CA ARG A 329 -3.83 10.30 -17.67
C ARG A 329 -3.93 11.83 -17.50
N LEU A 330 -4.59 12.32 -16.46
CA LEU A 330 -4.73 13.77 -16.19
C LEU A 330 -3.42 14.40 -15.68
N PHE A 331 -2.71 13.71 -14.78
CA PHE A 331 -1.49 14.22 -14.17
C PHE A 331 -0.25 14.05 -15.05
N LEU A 332 -0.10 12.91 -15.71
CA LEU A 332 1.12 12.53 -16.43
C LEU A 332 0.93 12.44 -17.95
N GLY A 333 -0.31 12.42 -18.45
CA GLY A 333 -0.59 12.22 -19.88
C GLY A 333 -0.39 10.79 -20.37
N VAL A 334 -0.03 9.85 -19.47
CA VAL A 334 0.19 8.45 -19.78
C VAL A 334 -1.15 7.74 -19.96
N THR A 335 -1.23 6.90 -20.99
CA THR A 335 -2.39 6.05 -21.24
C THR A 335 -1.96 4.59 -21.23
N PHE A 336 -2.81 3.74 -20.66
CA PHE A 336 -2.59 2.31 -20.60
C PHE A 336 -3.43 1.61 -21.66
N LYS A 337 -2.80 0.74 -22.43
CA LYS A 337 -3.49 -0.24 -23.27
C LYS A 337 -3.77 -1.47 -22.42
N ILE A 338 -5.04 -1.85 -22.34
CA ILE A 338 -5.54 -2.99 -21.57
C ILE A 338 -6.02 -4.05 -22.56
N LYS A 339 -5.62 -5.31 -22.34
CA LYS A 339 -6.07 -6.46 -23.11
C LYS A 339 -6.42 -7.60 -22.17
N GLU A 340 -7.50 -8.30 -22.44
CA GLU A 340 -7.81 -9.57 -21.80
C GLU A 340 -6.86 -10.66 -22.31
N GLN A 341 -6.46 -11.57 -21.44
CA GLN A 341 -5.72 -12.78 -21.83
C GLN A 341 -6.70 -13.83 -22.36
N GLU A 342 -6.33 -14.53 -23.43
CA GLU A 342 -7.16 -15.60 -23.97
C GLU A 342 -7.25 -16.74 -22.95
N GLY A 343 -8.47 -17.10 -22.54
CA GLY A 343 -8.72 -18.22 -21.62
C GLY A 343 -8.39 -17.94 -20.14
N SER A 344 -8.19 -16.68 -19.74
CA SER A 344 -7.97 -16.28 -18.34
C SER A 344 -8.68 -14.96 -18.03
N GLU A 345 -9.10 -14.76 -16.77
CA GLU A 345 -9.60 -13.46 -16.30
C GLU A 345 -8.48 -12.40 -16.13
N ALA A 346 -7.23 -12.79 -16.32
CA ALA A 346 -6.08 -11.90 -16.21
C ALA A 346 -6.06 -10.85 -17.32
N LEU A 347 -5.59 -9.65 -16.95
CA LEU A 347 -5.46 -8.50 -17.83
C LEU A 347 -3.98 -8.20 -18.08
N THR A 348 -3.64 -7.95 -19.35
CA THR A 348 -2.35 -7.41 -19.76
C THR A 348 -2.45 -5.90 -19.95
N LEU A 349 -1.71 -5.16 -19.14
CA LEU A 349 -1.59 -3.71 -19.21
C LEU A 349 -0.22 -3.32 -19.77
N SER A 350 -0.21 -2.33 -20.66
CA SER A 350 1.04 -1.76 -21.19
C SER A 350 0.94 -0.25 -21.34
N CYS A 351 2.04 0.45 -21.05
CA CYS A 351 2.16 1.89 -21.23
C CYS A 351 3.60 2.27 -21.57
N ILE A 352 3.78 3.51 -22.05
CA ILE A 352 5.08 4.15 -22.17
C ILE A 352 5.18 5.14 -21.00
N GLY A 353 6.21 5.01 -20.17
CA GLY A 353 6.41 5.88 -19.01
C GLY A 353 6.81 7.30 -19.40
N VAL A 354 6.67 8.25 -18.47
CA VAL A 354 7.06 9.66 -18.73
C VAL A 354 8.57 9.92 -18.67
N GLY A 355 9.36 8.95 -18.23
CA GLY A 355 10.79 9.13 -17.99
C GLY A 355 11.07 10.09 -16.83
N MET A 356 10.39 9.89 -15.70
CA MET A 356 10.57 10.79 -14.55
C MET A 356 12.00 10.71 -14.02
N VAL A 357 12.72 11.81 -14.10
CA VAL A 357 14.00 11.99 -13.42
C VAL A 357 13.72 12.62 -12.06
N ASN A 358 14.35 12.10 -11.00
CA ASN A 358 14.19 12.60 -9.64
C ASN A 358 14.75 14.04 -9.52
N ALA A 359 13.88 15.03 -9.78
CA ALA A 359 14.22 16.44 -9.78
C ALA A 359 14.63 16.97 -8.39
N ALA A 360 14.27 16.28 -7.31
CA ALA A 360 14.62 16.68 -5.95
C ALA A 360 16.14 16.61 -5.70
N ARG A 361 16.88 15.76 -6.42
CA ARG A 361 18.34 15.66 -6.31
C ARG A 361 19.09 16.88 -6.83
N ASN A 362 18.50 17.64 -7.76
CA ASN A 362 19.15 18.79 -8.42
C ASN A 362 18.77 20.15 -7.81
N ARG A 363 17.84 20.18 -6.84
CA ARG A 363 17.43 21.42 -6.17
C ARG A 363 18.34 21.67 -4.98
N HIS A 364 19.08 22.78 -4.99
CA HIS A 364 20.00 23.17 -3.91
C HIS A 364 19.27 23.45 -2.60
#